data_AF-A0A815R442-F1
#
_entry.id   AF-A0A815R442-F1
#
_cell.length_a   1.000
_cell.length_b   1.000
_cell.length_c   1.000
_cell.angle_alpha   90.00
_cell.angle_beta   90.00
_cell.angle_gamma   90.00
#
_symmetry.space_group_name_H-M   'P 1'
#
loop_
_entity.id
_entity.type
_entity.pdbx_description
1 polymer ?
#
loop_
_entity_poly.entity_id
_entity_poly.type
_entity_poly.pdbx_seq_one_letter_code
_entity_poly.pdbx_strand_id
1 'polypeptide(L)'
;MLLRAIRYCSSFQVYLDEREKLRMALLLNKYPNKFIDEQFNNVLLKLNIDQSLNNINYNIFRQQVINAPIKEKVPVDYRKTIFVHFTYCSSMRTFPVKFHALWNKYFGESPINELLSIISTRNVKNFQRQLTFTR
;
A
#
# COMPACT_ATOMS: atom_id res chain seq x y z
N MET A 1 5.86 -1.93 -0.88
CA MET A 1 5.88 -0.58 -0.27
C MET A 1 6.42 -0.57 1.16
N LEU A 2 6.08 -1.54 2.02
CA LEU A 2 6.60 -1.60 3.40
C LEU A 2 8.14 -1.72 3.48
N LEU A 3 8.75 -2.53 2.62
CA LEU A 3 10.23 -2.61 2.46
C LEU A 3 10.86 -1.22 2.19
N ARG A 4 10.18 -0.41 1.37
CA ARG A 4 10.62 0.97 1.06
C ARG A 4 10.53 1.84 2.31
N ALA A 5 9.47 1.72 3.10
CA ALA A 5 9.35 2.44 4.36
C ALA A 5 10.53 2.12 5.31
N ILE A 6 10.85 0.84 5.50
CA ILE A 6 11.99 0.43 6.36
C ILE A 6 13.32 0.98 5.84
N ARG A 7 13.55 0.93 4.51
CA ARG A 7 14.81 1.37 3.91
C ARG A 7 15.04 2.88 3.99
N TYR A 8 14.00 3.68 3.74
CA TYR A 8 14.13 5.13 3.57
C TYR A 8 13.77 5.95 4.81
N CYS A 9 13.00 5.42 5.77
CA CYS A 9 12.67 6.17 6.98
C CYS A 9 13.88 6.17 7.93
N SER A 10 14.33 7.35 8.32
CA SER A 10 15.51 7.56 9.18
C SER A 10 15.25 7.29 10.66
N SER A 11 14.00 7.36 11.11
CA SER A 11 13.61 7.07 12.49
C SER A 11 12.45 6.08 12.55
N PHE A 12 12.33 5.39 13.69
CA PHE A 12 11.24 4.45 13.94
C PHE A 12 9.86 5.15 13.87
N GLN A 13 9.75 6.38 14.35
CA GLN A 13 8.50 7.14 14.29
C GLN A 13 8.07 7.44 12.84
N VAL A 14 9.00 7.86 11.98
CA VAL A 14 8.70 8.13 10.57
C VAL A 14 8.31 6.82 9.85
N TYR A 15 8.92 5.70 10.22
CA TYR A 15 8.52 4.38 9.74
C TYR A 15 7.09 4.02 10.14
N LEU A 16 6.70 4.25 11.40
CA LEU A 16 5.33 4.01 11.86
C LEU A 16 4.33 4.84 11.08
N ASP A 17 4.61 6.12 10.85
CA ASP A 17 3.74 7.01 10.08
C ASP A 17 3.56 6.51 8.63
N GLU A 18 4.64 6.08 7.98
CA GLU A 18 4.56 5.50 6.63
C GLU A 18 3.84 4.14 6.61
N ARG A 19 4.07 3.29 7.61
CA ARG A 19 3.35 2.01 7.76
C ARG A 19 1.85 2.24 7.90
N GLU A 20 1.45 3.23 8.70
CA GLU A 20 0.04 3.59 8.86
C GLU A 20 -0.56 4.14 7.56
N LYS A 21 0.14 5.01 6.83
CA LYS A 21 -0.32 5.46 5.49
C LYS A 21 -0.54 4.29 4.55
N LEU A 22 0.34 3.30 4.55
CA LEU A 22 0.20 2.09 3.73
C LEU A 22 -1.00 1.25 4.17
N ARG A 23 -1.17 1.04 5.48
CA ARG A 23 -2.32 0.34 6.05
C ARG A 23 -3.62 1.01 5.63
N MET A 24 -3.69 2.34 5.73
CA MET A 24 -4.83 3.14 5.32
C MET A 24 -5.15 2.98 3.83
N ALA A 25 -4.12 3.02 2.97
CA ALA A 25 -4.31 2.79 1.53
C ALA A 25 -4.87 1.40 1.23
N LEU A 26 -4.44 0.36 1.95
CA LEU A 26 -4.97 -1.00 1.79
C LEU A 26 -6.40 -1.12 2.32
N LEU A 27 -6.71 -0.50 3.46
CA LEU A 27 -8.08 -0.47 3.99
C LEU A 27 -9.05 0.25 3.04
N LEU A 28 -8.61 1.32 2.37
CA LEU A 28 -9.39 2.00 1.34
C LEU A 28 -9.73 1.10 0.15
N ASN A 29 -8.84 0.14 -0.15
CA ASN A 29 -9.05 -0.89 -1.16
C ASN A 29 -9.81 -2.12 -0.61
N LYS A 30 -10.46 -1.99 0.55
CA LYS A 30 -11.27 -3.04 1.21
C LYS A 30 -10.52 -4.32 1.54
N TYR A 31 -9.19 -4.28 1.65
CA TYR A 31 -8.46 -5.45 2.15
C TYR A 31 -8.82 -5.71 3.62
N PRO A 32 -9.12 -6.96 4.02
CA PRO A 32 -9.39 -7.30 5.42
C PRO A 32 -8.22 -6.94 6.32
N ASN A 33 -8.49 -6.45 7.54
CA ASN A 33 -7.43 -6.09 8.49
C ASN A 33 -6.44 -7.24 8.74
N LYS A 34 -6.97 -8.45 8.97
CA LYS A 34 -6.16 -9.66 9.18
C LYS A 34 -5.22 -9.95 8.00
N PHE A 35 -5.72 -9.80 6.77
CA PHE A 35 -4.91 -9.97 5.57
C PHE A 35 -3.79 -8.92 5.49
N ILE A 36 -4.07 -7.66 5.83
CA ILE A 36 -3.05 -6.61 5.83
C ILE A 36 -1.95 -6.91 6.84
N ASP A 37 -2.32 -7.33 8.06
CA ASP A 37 -1.37 -7.70 9.10
C ASP A 37 -0.51 -8.91 8.69
N GLU A 38 -1.13 -9.95 8.11
CA GLU A 38 -0.42 -11.10 7.54
C GLU A 38 0.56 -10.68 6.44
N GLN A 39 0.16 -9.79 5.53
CA GLN A 39 1.05 -9.30 4.47
C GLN A 39 2.23 -8.49 5.02
N PHE A 40 2.00 -7.68 6.06
CA PHE A 40 3.08 -6.95 6.72
C PHE A 40 4.05 -7.89 7.42
N ASN A 41 3.55 -8.89 8.13
CA ASN A 41 4.36 -9.91 8.78
C ASN A 41 5.15 -10.73 7.76
N ASN A 42 4.52 -11.14 6.65
CA ASN A 42 5.19 -11.85 5.56
C ASN A 42 6.36 -11.05 4.96
N VAL A 43 6.25 -9.73 4.89
CA VAL A 43 7.36 -8.88 4.43
C VAL A 43 8.49 -8.86 5.45
N LEU A 44 8.19 -8.80 6.75
CA LEU A 44 9.20 -8.84 7.82
C LEU A 44 9.92 -10.20 7.86
N LEU A 45 9.17 -11.29 7.77
CA LEU A 45 9.73 -12.65 7.70
C LEU A 45 10.62 -12.86 6.48
N LYS A 46 10.22 -12.33 5.30
CA LYS A 46 11.07 -12.36 4.09
C LYS A 46 12.38 -11.58 4.23
N LEU A 47 12.47 -10.71 5.24
CA LEU A 47 13.67 -9.95 5.59
C LEU A 47 14.43 -10.58 6.76
N ASN A 48 14.03 -11.78 7.22
CA ASN A 48 14.55 -12.46 8.41
C ASN A 48 14.38 -11.62 9.68
N ILE A 49 13.28 -10.86 9.77
CA ILE A 49 12.92 -10.07 10.95
C ILE A 49 11.80 -10.82 11.69
N ASP A 50 12.19 -11.66 12.63
CA ASP A 50 11.25 -12.49 13.43
C ASP A 50 10.75 -11.76 14.69
N GLN A 51 11.28 -10.56 14.96
CA GLN A 51 10.99 -9.75 16.13
C GLN A 51 10.17 -8.52 15.76
N SER A 52 9.36 -8.03 16.69
CA SER A 52 8.67 -6.75 16.50
C SER A 52 9.67 -5.58 16.45
N LEU A 53 9.52 -4.72 15.44
CA LEU A 53 10.32 -3.51 15.32
C LEU A 53 9.95 -2.53 16.44
N ASN A 54 10.96 -2.00 17.12
CA ASN A 54 10.86 -1.00 18.16
C ASN A 54 11.96 0.06 17.97
N ASN A 55 11.94 1.11 18.79
CA ASN A 55 12.90 2.21 18.64
C ASN A 55 14.38 1.78 18.83
N ILE A 56 14.62 0.69 19.56
CA ILE A 56 15.96 0.19 19.89
C ILE A 56 16.54 -0.62 18.72
N ASN A 57 15.75 -1.53 18.15
CA ASN A 57 16.21 -2.48 17.14
C ASN A 57 16.00 -1.97 15.69
N TYR A 58 15.20 -0.94 15.48
CA TYR A 58 14.83 -0.46 14.13
C TYR A 58 16.05 -0.12 13.26
N ASN A 59 17.03 0.58 13.81
CA ASN A 59 18.22 0.98 13.05
C ASN A 59 19.07 -0.22 12.61
N ILE A 60 19.13 -1.28 13.41
CA ILE A 60 19.87 -2.51 13.09
C ILE A 60 19.22 -3.19 11.89
N PHE A 61 17.91 -3.44 11.96
CA PHE A 61 17.16 -4.07 10.88
C PHE A 61 17.10 -3.20 9.62
N ARG A 62 17.03 -1.87 9.77
CA ARG A 62 17.11 -0.93 8.65
C ARG A 62 18.42 -1.09 7.88
N GLN A 63 19.55 -1.19 8.57
CA GLN A 63 20.85 -1.38 7.91
C GLN A 63 20.92 -2.73 7.18
N GLN A 64 20.40 -3.80 7.79
CA GLN A 64 20.29 -5.10 7.11
C GLN A 64 19.47 -5.01 5.82
N VAL A 65 18.36 -4.29 5.84
CA VAL A 65 17.50 -4.08 4.67
C VAL A 65 18.17 -3.20 3.59
N ILE A 66 18.99 -2.22 3.98
CA ILE A 66 19.75 -1.39 3.04
C ILE A 66 20.83 -2.21 2.34
N ASN A 67 21.50 -3.08 3.09
CA ASN A 67 22.61 -3.91 2.64
C ASN A 67 22.17 -5.17 1.88
N ALA A 68 20.88 -5.53 1.98
CA ALA A 68 20.33 -6.67 1.24
C ALA A 68 20.49 -6.47 -0.28
N PRO A 69 20.85 -7.53 -1.03
CA PRO A 69 21.03 -7.44 -2.47
C PRO A 69 19.74 -6.99 -3.15
N ILE A 70 19.86 -6.03 -4.07
CA ILE A 70 18.73 -5.47 -4.80
C ILE A 70 18.19 -6.58 -5.72
N LYS A 71 17.05 -7.18 -5.36
CA LYS A 71 16.28 -7.97 -6.32
C LYS A 71 15.77 -7.04 -7.40
N GLU A 72 16.11 -7.32 -8.66
CA GLU A 72 15.58 -6.58 -9.80
C GLU A 72 14.05 -6.60 -9.74
N LYS A 73 13.45 -5.42 -9.85
CA LYS A 73 12.00 -5.33 -9.93
C LYS A 73 11.58 -5.97 -11.26
N VAL A 74 10.58 -6.83 -11.22
CA VAL A 74 9.88 -7.23 -12.44
C VAL A 74 9.36 -5.96 -13.10
N PRO A 75 9.76 -5.65 -14.35
CA PRO A 75 9.30 -4.46 -15.04
C PRO A 75 7.78 -4.54 -15.21
N VAL A 76 7.11 -3.41 -14.96
CA VAL A 76 5.66 -3.32 -15.20
C VAL A 76 5.43 -3.27 -16.70
N ASP A 77 4.58 -4.15 -17.22
CA ASP A 77 4.13 -4.07 -18.60
C ASP A 77 3.06 -2.98 -18.75
N TYR A 78 3.49 -1.80 -19.21
CA TYR A 78 2.62 -0.65 -19.47
C TYR A 78 1.67 -0.86 -20.64
N ARG A 79 1.83 -1.92 -21.45
CA ARG A 79 0.87 -2.29 -22.49
C ARG A 79 -0.34 -3.01 -21.92
N LYS A 80 -0.25 -3.52 -20.68
CA LYS A 80 -1.28 -4.33 -20.01
C LYS A 80 -1.77 -3.75 -18.69
N THR A 81 -1.27 -2.59 -18.28
CA THR A 81 -1.55 -2.03 -16.95
C THR A 81 -1.91 -0.55 -17.03
N ILE A 82 -3.02 -0.16 -16.42
CA ILE A 82 -3.43 1.24 -16.25
C ILE A 82 -3.39 1.61 -14.78
N PHE A 83 -2.73 2.73 -14.46
CA PHE A 83 -2.73 3.30 -13.11
C PHE A 83 -3.75 4.43 -13.01
N VAL A 84 -4.67 4.30 -12.06
CA VAL A 84 -5.70 5.32 -11.78
C VAL A 84 -5.39 5.96 -10.45
N HIS A 85 -5.01 7.23 -10.50
CA HIS A 85 -4.74 8.02 -9.30
C HIS A 85 -5.93 8.92 -8.96
N PHE A 86 -6.43 8.82 -7.72
CA PHE A 86 -7.47 9.74 -7.24
C PHE A 86 -7.12 10.35 -5.88
N THR A 87 -7.77 11.48 -5.57
CA THR A 87 -7.66 12.15 -4.28
C THR A 87 -8.86 11.73 -3.42
N TYR A 88 -8.58 11.22 -2.21
CA TYR A 88 -9.66 10.80 -1.33
C TYR A 88 -10.40 12.00 -0.72
N CYS A 89 -11.69 12.07 -0.99
CA CYS A 89 -12.66 13.01 -0.43
C CYS A 89 -13.86 12.22 0.13
N SER A 90 -14.59 12.78 1.10
CA SER A 90 -15.75 12.11 1.73
C SER A 90 -16.80 11.65 0.71
N SER A 91 -17.05 12.45 -0.33
CA SER A 91 -17.93 12.12 -1.46
C SER A 91 -17.43 10.97 -2.35
N MET A 92 -16.12 10.71 -2.35
CA MET A 92 -15.45 9.67 -3.16
C MET A 92 -15.19 8.38 -2.38
N ARG A 93 -15.77 8.20 -1.18
CA ARG A 93 -15.56 7.00 -0.36
C ARG A 93 -15.94 5.70 -1.10
N THR A 94 -16.96 5.73 -1.94
CA THR A 94 -17.39 4.58 -2.74
C THR A 94 -16.72 4.50 -4.11
N PHE A 95 -15.84 5.44 -4.44
CA PHE A 95 -15.24 5.56 -5.77
C PHE A 95 -14.53 4.27 -6.22
N PRO A 96 -13.67 3.60 -5.41
CA PRO A 96 -12.99 2.39 -5.87
C PRO A 96 -13.97 1.27 -6.27
N VAL A 97 -15.04 1.12 -5.50
CA VAL A 97 -16.10 0.11 -5.74
C VAL A 97 -16.88 0.44 -7.00
N LYS A 98 -17.30 1.71 -7.13
CA LYS A 98 -18.05 2.18 -8.30
C LYS A 98 -17.17 2.16 -9.55
N PHE A 99 -15.87 2.42 -9.43
CA PHE A 99 -14.94 2.42 -10.54
C PHE A 99 -14.85 1.05 -11.19
N HIS A 100 -14.62 -0.03 -10.43
CA HIS A 100 -14.56 -1.36 -11.02
C HIS A 100 -15.90 -1.79 -11.64
N ALA A 101 -17.02 -1.42 -11.01
CA ALA A 101 -18.34 -1.67 -11.58
C ALA A 101 -18.58 -0.90 -12.88
N LEU A 102 -18.19 0.38 -12.94
CA LEU A 102 -18.28 1.21 -14.15
C LEU A 102 -17.31 0.72 -15.23
N TRP A 103 -16.09 0.34 -14.85
CA TRP A 103 -15.08 -0.19 -15.74
C TRP A 103 -15.60 -1.44 -16.45
N ASN A 104 -16.13 -2.40 -15.69
CA ASN A 104 -16.72 -3.60 -16.25
C ASN A 104 -17.98 -3.30 -17.08
N LYS A 105 -18.81 -2.33 -16.65
CA LYS A 105 -20.03 -1.96 -17.38
C LYS A 105 -19.74 -1.38 -18.76
N TYR A 106 -18.75 -0.49 -18.88
CA TYR A 106 -18.48 0.23 -20.12
C TYR A 106 -17.39 -0.41 -20.98
N PHE A 107 -16.44 -1.07 -20.34
CA PHE A 107 -15.28 -1.66 -21.01
C PHE A 107 -15.24 -3.18 -20.90
N GLY A 108 -16.19 -3.84 -20.24
CA GLY A 108 -16.17 -5.29 -20.00
C GLY A 108 -16.01 -6.15 -21.25
N GLU A 109 -16.64 -5.73 -22.34
CA GLU A 109 -16.57 -6.39 -23.66
C GLU A 109 -15.56 -5.72 -24.62
N SER A 110 -14.83 -4.71 -24.15
CA SER A 110 -13.82 -4.00 -24.92
C SER A 110 -12.45 -4.67 -24.79
N PRO A 111 -11.58 -4.59 -25.81
CA PRO A 111 -10.16 -4.96 -25.68
C PRO A 111 -9.45 -4.23 -24.53
N ILE A 112 -9.97 -3.08 -24.10
CA ILE A 112 -9.47 -2.31 -22.96
C ILE A 112 -9.67 -3.05 -21.63
N ASN A 113 -10.60 -4.03 -21.54
CA ASN A 113 -10.79 -4.83 -20.33
C ASN A 113 -9.60 -5.74 -20.01
N GLU A 114 -8.80 -6.08 -21.01
CA GLU A 114 -7.58 -6.88 -20.84
C GLU A 114 -6.50 -6.12 -20.05
N LEU A 115 -6.68 -4.80 -19.88
CA LEU A 115 -5.80 -3.95 -19.10
C LEU A 115 -6.14 -4.04 -17.62
N LEU A 116 -5.15 -4.37 -16.80
CA LEU A 116 -5.28 -4.43 -15.36
C LEU A 116 -5.31 -3.00 -14.78
N SER A 117 -6.45 -2.62 -14.21
CA SER A 117 -6.63 -1.30 -13.59
C SER A 117 -6.18 -1.32 -12.12
N ILE A 118 -5.13 -0.56 -11.81
CA ILE A 118 -4.59 -0.40 -10.46
C ILE A 118 -5.01 0.95 -9.90
N ILE A 119 -5.88 0.95 -8.89
CA ILE A 119 -6.33 2.17 -8.22
C ILE A 119 -5.34 2.55 -7.11
N SER A 120 -4.91 3.81 -7.09
CA SER A 120 -4.01 4.36 -6.09
C SER A 120 -4.51 5.72 -5.60
N THR A 121 -4.26 6.04 -4.33
CA THR A 121 -4.63 7.34 -3.75
C THR A 121 -3.41 8.23 -3.59
N ARG A 122 -3.54 9.51 -3.95
CA ARG A 122 -2.46 10.51 -3.77
C ARG A 122 -2.47 11.18 -2.39
N ASN A 123 -3.60 11.15 -1.66
CA ASN A 123 -3.73 11.83 -0.36
C ASN A 123 -4.52 10.97 0.65
N VAL A 124 -3.83 10.52 1.69
CA VAL A 124 -4.34 9.58 2.71
C VAL A 124 -4.77 10.29 4.01
N LYS A 125 -4.41 11.58 4.19
CA LYS A 125 -4.59 12.32 5.45
C LYS A 125 -6.06 12.49 5.86
N ASN A 126 -6.96 12.70 4.89
CA ASN A 126 -8.38 12.93 5.16
C ASN A 126 -9.08 11.65 5.68
N PHE A 127 -8.71 10.49 5.14
CA PHE A 127 -9.24 9.20 5.58
C PHE A 127 -8.77 8.84 6.98
N GLN A 128 -7.48 9.09 7.28
CA GLN A 128 -6.90 8.87 8.60
C GLN A 128 -7.65 9.66 9.68
N ARG A 129 -7.92 10.96 9.45
CA ARG A 129 -8.71 11.79 10.37
C ARG A 129 -10.10 11.20 10.62
N GLN A 130 -10.79 10.76 9.57
CA GLN A 130 -12.14 10.23 9.70
C GLN A 130 -12.19 8.97 10.59
N LEU A 131 -11.22 8.06 10.42
CA LEU A 131 -11.14 6.84 11.24
C LEU A 131 -10.82 7.11 12.72
N THR A 132 -10.00 8.13 13.02
CA THR A 132 -9.75 8.53 14.41
C THR A 132 -10.92 9.27 15.05
N PHE A 133 -11.74 9.98 14.28
CA PHE A 133 -12.95 10.65 14.80
C PHE A 133 -14.15 9.70 14.98
N THR A 134 -14.17 8.55 14.31
CA THR A 134 -15.20 7.51 14.48
C THR A 134 -14.85 6.42 15.50
N ARG A 135 -13.72 6.55 16.20
CA ARG A 135 -13.36 5.73 17.37
C ARG A 135 -13.70 6.49 18.64
#